data_AF-A0A5K0ZSB8-F1
#
_entry.id   AF-A0A5K0ZSB8-F1
#
_cell.length_a   1.000
_cell.length_b   1.000
_cell.length_c   1.000
_cell.angle_alpha   90.00
_cell.angle_beta   90.00
_cell.angle_gamma   90.00
#
_symmetry.space_group_name_H-M   'P 1'
#
loop_
_entity.id
_entity.type
_entity.pdbx_description
1 polymer ?
#
loop_
_entity_poly.entity_id
_entity_poly.type
_entity_poly.pdbx_seq_one_letter_code
_entity_poly.pdbx_strand_id
1 'polypeptide(L)'
;CICHCDRFLPTKKNLRRRELNKKIISTLNSIIDKREKEMMLGIAKNDDLLGLLLESNKNHDQHGGKGMTRDEVIEECRLFYFAGQETTSVLLTWTMILLSMHPSWQARARDEVLQVCGKSTPSFDGLIHLKT
;
A
#
# COMPACT_ATOMS: atom_id res chain seq x y z
N CYS A 1 9.76 6.55 34.46
CA CYS A 1 10.58 6.13 33.30
C CYS A 1 10.66 4.60 33.11
N ILE A 2 9.53 3.88 33.06
CA ILE A 2 9.52 2.40 32.88
C ILE A 2 8.79 1.96 31.58
N CYS A 3 7.99 2.82 30.94
CA CYS A 3 7.06 2.43 29.88
C CYS A 3 7.66 2.24 28.46
N HIS A 4 8.98 2.13 28.28
CA HIS A 4 9.59 1.91 26.96
C HIS A 4 10.39 0.62 26.81
N CYS A 5 10.61 -0.14 27.89
CA CYS A 5 11.35 -1.40 27.82
C CYS A 5 10.49 -2.58 27.33
N ASP A 6 9.15 -2.46 27.44
CA ASP A 6 8.20 -3.52 27.09
C ASP A 6 8.27 -3.96 25.63
N ARG A 7 8.71 -3.09 24.71
CA ARG A 7 8.87 -3.43 23.28
C ARG A 7 9.95 -4.49 23.05
N PHE A 8 10.95 -4.56 23.91
CA PHE A 8 12.11 -5.44 23.74
C PHE A 8 12.05 -6.71 24.58
N LEU A 9 11.11 -6.79 25.53
CA LEU A 9 10.85 -7.99 26.32
C LEU A 9 10.36 -9.15 25.44
N PRO A 10 10.73 -10.41 25.75
CA PRO A 10 10.34 -11.60 24.99
C PRO A 10 8.89 -12.04 25.28
N THR A 11 7.93 -11.11 25.18
CA THR A 11 6.51 -11.46 25.28
C THR A 11 6.05 -12.18 24.00
N LYS A 12 5.01 -13.03 24.11
CA LYS A 12 4.41 -13.70 22.93
C LYS A 12 4.07 -12.71 21.81
N LYS A 13 3.56 -11.53 22.17
CA LYS A 13 3.22 -10.44 21.23
C LYS A 13 4.47 -9.88 20.52
N ASN A 14 5.56 -9.64 21.25
CA ASN A 14 6.79 -9.09 20.67
C ASN A 14 7.53 -10.11 19.81
N LEU A 15 7.54 -11.38 20.21
CA LEU A 15 8.10 -12.47 19.40
C LEU A 15 7.34 -12.59 18.07
N ARG A 16 6.00 -12.62 18.12
CA ARG A 16 5.16 -12.59 16.91
C ARG A 16 5.42 -11.36 16.05
N ARG A 17 5.56 -10.17 16.64
CA ARG A 17 5.90 -8.94 15.91
C ARG A 17 7.25 -9.06 15.19
N ARG A 18 8.27 -9.62 15.84
CA ARG A 18 9.60 -9.85 15.23
C ARG A 18 9.51 -10.84 14.08
N GLU A 19 8.77 -11.94 14.23
CA GLU A 19 8.55 -12.91 13.17
C GLU A 19 7.84 -12.31 11.96
N LEU A 20 6.78 -11.54 12.18
CA LEU A 20 6.06 -10.84 11.12
C LEU A 20 6.96 -9.82 10.42
N ASN A 21 7.75 -9.06 11.17
CA ASN A 21 8.70 -8.11 10.60
C ASN A 21 9.73 -8.80 9.69
N LYS A 22 10.27 -9.95 10.13
CA LYS A 22 11.19 -10.77 9.31
C LYS A 22 10.52 -11.25 8.03
N LYS A 23 9.26 -11.72 8.11
CA LYS A 23 8.50 -12.16 6.93
C LYS A 23 8.27 -11.01 5.95
N ILE A 24 7.84 -9.84 6.44
CA ILE A 24 7.64 -8.64 5.62
C ILE A 24 8.92 -8.27 4.88
N ILE A 25 10.04 -8.15 5.59
CA ILE A 25 11.33 -7.80 5.00
C ILE A 25 11.76 -8.86 3.98
N SER A 26 11.60 -10.15 4.28
CA SER A 26 11.93 -11.23 3.35
C SER A 26 11.09 -11.15 2.06
N THR A 27 9.79 -10.91 2.18
CA THR A 27 8.89 -10.79 1.03
C THR A 27 9.22 -9.58 0.18
N LEU A 28 9.46 -8.42 0.80
CA LEU A 28 9.86 -7.20 0.09
C LEU A 28 11.19 -7.39 -0.65
N ASN A 29 12.17 -8.02 -0.01
CA ASN A 29 13.43 -8.38 -0.67
C ASN A 29 13.21 -9.24 -1.91
N SER A 30 12.38 -10.29 -1.83
CA SER A 30 12.09 -11.15 -2.99
C SER A 30 11.38 -10.40 -4.12
N ILE A 31 10.51 -9.44 -3.79
CA ILE A 31 9.84 -8.59 -4.79
C ILE A 31 10.86 -7.68 -5.48
N ILE A 32 11.76 -7.05 -4.71
CA ILE A 32 12.83 -6.20 -5.24
C ILE A 32 13.76 -7.01 -6.14
N ASP A 33 14.23 -8.18 -5.69
CA ASP A 33 15.11 -9.05 -6.49
C ASP A 33 14.48 -9.44 -7.83
N LYS A 34 13.16 -9.71 -7.81
CA LYS A 34 12.42 -10.01 -9.04
C LYS A 34 12.36 -8.80 -9.96
N ARG A 35 12.07 -7.61 -9.43
CA ARG A 35 11.98 -6.37 -10.21
C ARG A 35 13.33 -5.96 -10.79
N GLU A 36 14.41 -6.02 -10.01
CA GLU A 36 15.77 -5.72 -10.50
C GLU A 36 16.15 -6.64 -11.67
N LYS A 37 15.82 -7.94 -11.60
CA LYS A 37 16.03 -8.89 -12.71
C LYS A 37 15.21 -8.52 -13.94
N GLU A 38 13.92 -8.18 -13.77
CA GLU A 38 13.06 -7.74 -14.87
C GLU A 38 13.57 -6.44 -15.51
N MET A 39 14.13 -5.51 -14.72
CA MET A 39 14.74 -4.26 -15.21
C MET A 39 16.01 -4.54 -16.01
N MET A 40 16.87 -5.46 -15.56
CA MET A 40 18.07 -5.87 -16.30
C MET A 40 17.74 -6.50 -17.65
N LEU A 41 16.62 -7.23 -17.73
CA LEU A 41 16.13 -7.85 -18.97
C LEU A 41 15.36 -6.87 -19.87
N GLY A 42 15.12 -5.63 -19.43
CA GLY A 42 14.36 -4.62 -20.18
C GLY A 42 12.86 -4.93 -20.31
N ILE A 43 12.30 -5.79 -19.43
CA ILE A 43 10.89 -6.18 -19.45
C ILE A 43 10.09 -5.66 -18.24
N ALA A 44 10.75 -4.97 -17.31
CA ALA A 44 10.08 -4.38 -16.16
C ALA A 44 9.10 -3.29 -16.57
N LYS A 45 7.95 -3.30 -15.89
CA LYS A 45 7.04 -2.14 -15.86
C LYS A 45 7.39 -1.30 -14.63
N ASN A 46 7.75 -0.05 -14.85
CA ASN A 46 8.11 0.90 -13.78
C ASN A 46 6.97 1.88 -13.49
N ASP A 47 5.73 1.41 -13.57
CA ASP A 47 4.52 2.21 -13.39
C ASP A 47 3.97 2.19 -11.96
N ASP A 48 4.66 1.51 -11.04
CA ASP A 48 4.34 1.48 -9.61
C ASP A 48 5.42 2.10 -8.74
N LEU A 49 5.09 2.33 -7.46
CA LEU A 49 5.97 2.99 -6.49
C LEU A 49 7.36 2.36 -6.45
N LEU A 50 7.45 1.02 -6.44
CA LEU A 50 8.74 0.33 -6.36
C LEU A 50 9.55 0.54 -7.64
N GLY A 51 8.91 0.41 -8.80
CA GLY A 51 9.55 0.69 -10.09
C GLY A 51 10.10 2.11 -10.17
N LEU A 52 9.31 3.10 -9.74
CA LEU A 52 9.72 4.50 -9.70
C LEU A 52 10.90 4.75 -8.76
N LEU A 53 10.90 4.15 -7.56
CA LEU A 53 12.01 4.26 -6.59
C LEU A 53 13.30 3.64 -7.15
N LEU A 54 13.22 2.45 -7.74
CA LEU A 54 14.38 1.77 -8.33
C LEU A 54 14.94 2.53 -9.54
N GLU A 55 14.07 3.05 -10.41
CA GLU A 55 14.47 3.86 -11.55
C GLU A 55 15.14 5.17 -11.13
N SER A 56 14.56 5.86 -10.13
CA SER A 56 15.15 7.06 -9.55
C SER A 56 16.55 6.81 -8.98
N ASN A 57 16.74 5.71 -8.22
CA ASN A 57 18.05 5.36 -7.67
C ASN A 57 19.10 5.11 -8.76
N LYS A 58 18.73 4.39 -9.83
CA LYS A 58 19.64 4.14 -10.96
C LYS A 58 20.10 5.43 -11.63
N ASN A 59 19.22 6.43 -11.72
CA ASN A 59 19.55 7.73 -12.31
C ASN A 59 20.51 8.53 -11.41
N HIS A 60 20.39 8.44 -10.08
CA HIS A 60 21.31 9.11 -9.15
C HIS A 60 22.73 8.55 -9.21
N ASP A 61 22.88 7.23 -9.32
CA ASP A 61 24.19 6.57 -9.44
C ASP A 61 24.96 7.04 -10.69
N GLN A 62 24.25 7.32 -11.79
CA GLN A 62 24.83 7.81 -13.03
C GLN A 62 25.29 9.28 -12.97
N HIS A 63 24.67 10.08 -12.09
CA HIS A 63 24.93 11.53 -11.98
C HIS A 63 25.75 11.89 -10.73
N GLY A 64 26.34 10.90 -10.04
CA GLY A 64 27.17 11.12 -8.85
C GLY A 64 26.38 11.57 -7.61
N GLY A 65 25.06 11.37 -7.60
CA GLY A 65 24.19 11.61 -6.44
C GLY A 65 24.11 10.37 -5.54
N LYS A 66 23.86 10.57 -4.25
CA LYS A 66 23.61 9.46 -3.32
C LYS A 66 22.13 9.06 -3.42
N GLY A 67 21.83 7.96 -4.10
CA GLY A 67 20.51 7.34 -4.13
C GLY A 67 20.14 6.70 -2.79
N MET A 68 18.90 6.19 -2.68
CA MET A 68 18.47 5.40 -1.53
C MET A 68 19.15 4.04 -1.53
N THR A 69 19.54 3.58 -0.35
CA THR A 69 19.96 2.20 -0.13
C THR A 69 18.78 1.25 -0.29
N ARG A 70 19.07 -0.03 -0.55
CA ARG A 70 18.05 -1.09 -0.64
C ARG A 70 17.17 -1.17 0.61
N ASP A 71 17.76 -0.99 1.80
CA ASP A 71 17.02 -0.99 3.06
C ASP A 71 16.08 0.21 3.18
N GLU A 72 16.50 1.39 2.72
CA GLU A 72 15.64 2.57 2.65
C GLU A 72 14.48 2.38 1.66
N VAL A 73 14.71 1.77 0.50
CA VAL A 73 13.63 1.42 -0.45
C VAL A 73 12.62 0.46 0.18
N ILE A 74 13.09 -0.52 0.96
CA ILE A 74 12.22 -1.47 1.68
C ILE A 74 11.38 -0.74 2.73
N GLU A 75 11.99 0.14 3.52
CA GLU A 75 11.27 0.86 4.57
C GLU A 75 10.26 1.87 3.98
N GLU A 76 10.57 2.54 2.87
CA GLU A 76 9.61 3.41 2.18
C GLU A 76 8.43 2.61 1.59
N CYS A 77 8.70 1.52 0.87
CA CYS A 77 7.64 0.64 0.36
C CYS A 77 6.74 0.13 1.48
N ARG A 78 7.35 -0.27 2.59
CA ARG A 78 6.64 -0.72 3.79
C ARG A 78 5.78 0.39 4.38
N LEU A 79 6.35 1.58 4.58
CA LEU A 79 5.66 2.71 5.19
C LEU A 79 4.45 3.11 4.36
N PHE A 80 4.63 3.26 3.04
CA PHE A 80 3.55 3.61 2.12
C PHE A 80 2.40 2.60 2.18
N TYR A 81 2.71 1.31 2.16
CA TYR A 81 1.71 0.24 2.26
C TYR A 81 0.93 0.30 3.58
N PHE A 82 1.61 0.42 4.72
CA PHE A 82 0.95 0.47 6.02
C PHE A 82 0.09 1.72 6.20
N ALA A 83 0.59 2.88 5.76
CA ALA A 83 -0.15 4.13 5.83
C ALA A 83 -1.45 4.05 5.01
N GLY A 84 -1.40 3.48 3.81
CA GLY A 84 -2.57 3.29 2.94
C GLY A 84 -3.55 2.25 3.47
N GLN A 85 -3.06 1.11 3.97
CA GLN A 85 -3.92 0.01 4.39
C GLN A 85 -4.71 0.33 5.66
N GLU A 86 -4.06 0.80 6.72
CA GLU A 86 -4.70 1.00 8.02
C GLU A 86 -5.79 2.08 7.92
N THR A 87 -5.47 3.22 7.29
CA THR A 87 -6.41 4.34 7.14
C THR A 87 -7.61 3.97 6.26
N THR A 88 -7.36 3.36 5.08
CA THR A 88 -8.43 2.99 4.14
C THR A 88 -9.30 1.87 4.71
N SER A 89 -8.72 0.87 5.39
CA SER A 89 -9.49 -0.22 6.01
C SER A 89 -10.43 0.31 7.10
N VAL A 90 -9.95 1.24 7.93
CA VAL A 90 -10.77 1.87 8.97
C VAL A 90 -11.88 2.71 8.34
N LEU A 91 -11.55 3.53 7.34
CA LEU A 91 -12.54 4.32 6.60
C LEU A 91 -13.64 3.45 6.01
N LEU A 92 -13.28 2.40 5.27
CA LEU A 92 -14.25 1.48 4.65
C LEU A 92 -15.12 0.78 5.69
N THR A 93 -14.54 0.39 6.82
CA THR A 93 -15.29 -0.24 7.91
C THR A 93 -16.36 0.72 8.44
N TRP A 94 -16.01 1.97 8.72
CA TRP A 94 -16.97 2.98 9.17
C TRP A 94 -17.99 3.34 8.11
N THR A 95 -17.59 3.47 6.85
CA THR A 95 -18.51 3.69 5.72
C THR A 95 -19.56 2.58 5.66
N MET A 96 -19.15 1.31 5.76
CA MET A 96 -20.09 0.18 5.76
C MET A 96 -21.02 0.20 6.97
N ILE A 97 -20.51 0.53 8.16
CA ILE A 97 -21.33 0.68 9.37
C ILE A 97 -22.39 1.77 9.15
N LEU A 98 -21.99 2.96 8.70
CA LEU A 98 -22.91 4.09 8.47
C LEU A 98 -23.97 3.77 7.41
N LEU A 99 -23.58 3.16 6.29
CA LEU A 99 -24.54 2.75 5.25
C LEU A 99 -25.55 1.71 5.77
N SER A 100 -25.10 0.77 6.61
CA SER A 100 -26.00 -0.24 7.20
C SER A 100 -27.01 0.35 8.18
N MET A 101 -26.64 1.43 8.87
CA MET A 101 -27.51 2.17 9.79
C MET A 101 -28.44 3.16 9.07
N HIS A 102 -28.14 3.49 7.81
CA HIS A 102 -28.88 4.45 7.00
C HIS A 102 -29.31 3.85 5.64
N PRO A 103 -30.30 2.93 5.60
CA PRO A 103 -30.68 2.22 4.38
C PRO A 103 -31.12 3.11 3.22
N SER A 104 -31.70 4.28 3.49
CA SER A 104 -32.07 5.25 2.45
C SER A 104 -30.84 5.80 1.72
N TRP A 105 -29.76 6.09 2.44
CA TRP A 105 -28.49 6.52 1.86
C TRP A 105 -27.79 5.39 1.12
N GLN A 106 -27.84 4.16 1.66
CA GLN A 106 -27.33 2.98 0.98
C GLN A 106 -28.05 2.71 -0.35
N ALA A 107 -29.38 2.82 -0.38
CA ALA A 107 -30.18 2.68 -1.60
C ALA A 107 -29.79 3.76 -2.62
N ARG A 108 -29.73 5.03 -2.19
CA ARG A 108 -29.33 6.14 -3.06
C ARG A 108 -27.94 5.96 -3.67
N ALA A 109 -26.94 5.58 -2.87
CA ALA A 109 -25.59 5.33 -3.36
C ALA A 109 -25.55 4.18 -4.38
N ARG A 110 -26.33 3.11 -4.14
CA ARG A 110 -26.45 1.98 -5.08
C ARG A 110 -27.11 2.41 -6.39
N ASP A 111 -28.19 3.18 -6.31
CA ASP A 111 -28.93 3.65 -7.49
C ASP A 111 -28.06 4.58 -8.33
N GLU A 112 -27.25 5.44 -7.69
CA GLU A 112 -26.30 6.31 -8.39
C GLU A 112 -25.23 5.50 -9.13
N VAL A 113 -24.63 4.50 -8.48
CA VAL A 113 -23.65 3.62 -9.14
C VAL A 113 -24.29 2.88 -10.32
N LEU A 114 -25.53 2.41 -10.18
CA LEU A 114 -26.25 1.76 -11.28
C LEU A 114 -26.58 2.73 -12.43
N GLN A 115 -26.90 3.98 -12.12
CA GLN A 115 -27.21 5.00 -13.12
C GLN A 115 -25.95 5.42 -13.90
N VAL A 116 -24.82 5.61 -13.21
CA VAL A 116 -23.58 6.11 -13.80
C VAL A 116 -22.76 4.99 -14.44
N CYS A 117 -22.61 3.86 -13.75
CA CYS A 117 -21.75 2.75 -14.16
C CYS A 117 -22.51 1.57 -14.79
N GLY A 118 -23.85 1.54 -14.71
CA GLY A 118 -24.65 0.43 -15.20
C GLY A 118 -24.37 -0.88 -14.45
N LYS A 119 -24.36 -1.99 -15.18
CA LYS A 119 -23.95 -3.32 -14.67
C LYS A 119 -22.47 -3.64 -14.96
N SER A 120 -21.75 -2.72 -15.59
CA SER A 120 -20.33 -2.86 -15.88
C SER A 120 -19.47 -2.49 -14.67
N THR A 121 -18.24 -2.99 -14.63
CA THR A 121 -17.24 -2.56 -13.66
C THR A 121 -17.02 -1.04 -13.78
N PRO A 122 -17.07 -0.28 -12.68
CA PRO A 122 -16.81 1.16 -12.72
C PRO A 122 -15.46 1.48 -13.35
N SER A 123 -15.45 2.37 -14.35
CA SER A 123 -14.23 2.95 -14.92
C SER A 123 -13.82 4.20 -14.13
N PHE A 124 -12.58 4.66 -14.32
CA PHE A 124 -12.11 5.92 -13.72
C PHE A 124 -13.01 7.11 -14.11
N ASP A 125 -13.43 7.17 -15.37
CA ASP A 125 -14.38 8.19 -15.86
C ASP A 125 -15.77 8.05 -15.24
N GLY A 126 -16.19 6.83 -14.87
CA GLY A 126 -17.44 6.63 -14.14
C GLY A 126 -17.36 7.16 -12.70
N LEU A 127 -16.21 7.03 -12.05
CA LEU A 127 -16.03 7.44 -10.65
C LEU A 127 -16.17 8.96 -10.46
N ILE A 128 -15.70 9.77 -11.41
CA ILE A 128 -15.78 11.25 -11.33
C ILE A 128 -17.22 11.78 -11.40
N HIS A 129 -18.19 10.93 -11.76
CA HIS A 129 -19.59 11.30 -11.91
C HIS A 129 -20.48 10.85 -10.72
N LEU A 130 -19.91 10.16 -9.72
CA LEU A 130 -20.59 9.83 -8.48
C LEU A 130 -20.61 11.04 -7.53
N LYS A 131 -21.77 11.36 -6.93
CA LYS A 131 -22.01 12.59 -6.17
C LYS A 131 -22.45 12.37 -4.73
N THR A 132 -22.89 11.16 -4.37
CA THR A 132 -23.47 10.83 -3.06
C THR A 132 -22.41 10.34 -2.08
#